data_AF-A0A0K8UZ62-F1
#
_entry.id   AF-A0A0K8UZ62-F1
#
_cell.length_a   1.000
_cell.length_b   1.000
_cell.length_c   1.000
_cell.angle_alpha   90.00
_cell.angle_beta   90.00
_cell.angle_gamma   90.00
#
_symmetry.space_group_name_H-M   'P 1'
#
loop_
_entity.id
_entity.type
_entity.pdbx_description
1 polymer ?
#
loop_
_entity_poly.entity_id
_entity_poly.type
_entity_poly.pdbx_seq_one_letter_code
_entity_poly.pdbx_strand_id
1 'polypeptide(L)'
;MSENKSYFILRSVNPCFSVLSNYEVMESLKTLKDTKKKYGLRNLATITYETLQYLEDSPCKQESRESIHAFLTEVKNLSCKLTTTECLMMVNDPPTSALHIQLLIEDSEERLSEEQVNEILQIVAKHFPNTPTENT
;
A
#
# COMPACT_ATOMS: atom_id res chain seq x y z
N MET A 1 40.58 -10.44 35.54
CA MET A 1 39.58 -11.23 34.80
C MET A 1 38.71 -10.26 34.01
N SER A 2 38.92 -10.17 32.70
CA SER A 2 38.14 -9.30 31.81
C SER A 2 36.99 -10.14 31.25
N GLU A 3 35.77 -9.90 31.73
CA GLU A 3 34.57 -10.51 31.15
C GLU A 3 34.37 -10.00 29.72
N ASN A 4 34.51 -10.92 28.78
CA ASN A 4 34.27 -10.69 27.37
C ASN A 4 32.75 -10.61 27.16
N LYS A 5 32.17 -9.41 27.27
CA LYS A 5 30.77 -9.17 26.89
C LYS A 5 30.66 -9.30 25.37
N SER A 6 30.33 -10.49 24.89
CA SER A 6 29.91 -10.70 23.50
C SER A 6 28.61 -9.93 23.27
N TYR A 7 28.72 -8.72 22.73
CA TYR A 7 27.57 -7.98 22.23
C TYR A 7 27.03 -8.72 21.01
N PHE A 8 25.79 -9.20 21.09
CA PHE A 8 25.06 -9.64 19.91
C PHE A 8 24.78 -8.41 19.04
N ILE A 9 25.60 -8.18 18.03
CA ILE A 9 25.38 -7.09 17.06
C ILE A 9 24.33 -7.57 16.06
N LEU A 10 23.09 -7.09 16.19
CA LEU A 10 22.08 -7.21 15.16
C LEU A 10 22.55 -6.42 13.92
N ARG A 11 22.67 -7.08 12.77
CA ARG A 11 23.00 -6.44 11.50
C ARG A 11 21.84 -6.59 10.53
N SER A 12 21.47 -5.48 9.88
CA SER A 12 20.54 -5.54 8.75
C SER A 12 21.23 -6.22 7.57
N VAL A 13 20.61 -7.28 7.03
CA VAL A 13 21.13 -8.03 5.87
C VAL A 13 20.58 -7.44 4.58
N ASN A 14 19.29 -7.14 4.55
CA ASN A 14 18.63 -6.47 3.44
C ASN A 14 17.55 -5.52 4.01
N PRO A 15 17.82 -4.20 4.07
CA PRO A 15 16.88 -3.24 4.66
C PRO A 15 15.61 -3.05 3.83
N CYS A 16 15.68 -3.27 2.52
CA CYS A 16 14.57 -3.08 1.58
C CYS A 16 14.26 -4.40 0.85
N PHE A 17 13.94 -5.44 1.62
CA PHE A 17 13.73 -6.78 1.07
C PHE A 17 12.51 -6.87 0.16
N SER A 18 11.42 -6.20 0.51
CA SER A 18 10.17 -6.20 -0.25
C SER A 18 9.40 -4.91 -0.02
N VAL A 19 8.58 -4.54 -1.01
CA VAL A 19 7.50 -3.58 -0.85
C VAL A 19 6.24 -4.32 -0.40
N LEU A 20 5.38 -3.63 0.36
CA LEU A 20 4.09 -4.13 0.83
C LEU A 20 3.04 -3.05 0.63
N SER A 21 1.86 -3.46 0.21
CA SER A 21 0.67 -2.62 0.15
C SER A 21 0.09 -2.37 1.54
N ASN A 22 -0.65 -1.27 1.67
CA ASN A 22 -1.43 -0.95 2.86
C ASN A 22 -2.35 -2.12 3.25
N TYR A 23 -2.91 -2.82 2.25
CA TYR A 23 -3.76 -3.98 2.47
C TYR A 23 -3.00 -5.15 3.11
N GLU A 24 -1.82 -5.51 2.59
CA GLU A 24 -1.00 -6.59 3.15
C GLU A 24 -0.54 -6.29 4.58
N VAL A 25 -0.20 -5.03 4.86
CA VAL A 25 0.13 -4.57 6.21
C VAL A 25 -1.08 -4.69 7.12
N MET A 26 -2.27 -4.24 6.69
CA MET A 26 -3.51 -4.34 7.45
C MET A 26 -3.86 -5.80 7.77
N GLU A 27 -3.81 -6.70 6.78
CA GLU A 27 -4.08 -8.14 6.94
C GLU A 27 -3.11 -8.79 7.93
N SER A 28 -1.82 -8.45 7.83
CA SER A 28 -0.77 -8.94 8.73
C SER A 28 -0.98 -8.48 10.17
N LEU A 29 -1.31 -7.20 10.38
CA LEU A 29 -1.56 -6.65 11.71
C LEU A 29 -2.85 -7.18 12.36
N LYS A 30 -3.90 -7.44 11.57
CA LYS A 30 -5.13 -8.11 12.05
C LYS A 30 -4.81 -9.52 12.53
N THR A 31 -4.05 -10.30 11.75
CA THR A 31 -3.60 -11.65 12.14
C THR A 31 -2.75 -11.63 13.42
N LEU A 32 -1.86 -10.65 13.56
CA LEU A 32 -1.04 -10.46 14.76
C LEU A 32 -1.90 -10.12 16.00
N LYS A 33 -2.98 -9.36 15.82
CA LYS A 33 -3.90 -8.99 16.91
C LYS A 33 -4.61 -10.22 17.49
N ASP A 34 -4.96 -11.19 16.66
CA ASP A 34 -5.66 -12.41 17.06
C ASP A 34 -4.74 -13.43 17.77
N THR A 35 -3.43 -13.30 17.59
CA THR A 35 -2.44 -14.19 18.21
C THR A 35 -2.21 -13.78 19.68
N LYS A 36 -2.79 -14.55 20.62
CA LYS A 36 -2.89 -14.30 22.08
C LYS A 36 -1.59 -14.14 22.91
N LYS A 37 -0.42 -13.85 22.32
CA LYS A 37 0.88 -13.74 23.04
C LYS A 37 1.18 -12.33 23.61
N LYS A 38 0.17 -11.54 23.96
CA LYS A 38 0.31 -10.09 24.26
C LYS A 38 0.55 -9.70 25.72
N TYR A 39 1.00 -10.60 26.59
CA TYR A 39 1.45 -10.19 27.92
C TYR A 39 2.86 -9.60 27.83
N GLY A 40 2.98 -8.27 27.89
CA GLY A 40 4.25 -7.55 28.12
C GLY A 40 4.76 -6.60 27.04
N LEU A 41 4.11 -6.49 25.87
CA LEU A 41 4.59 -5.66 24.76
C LEU A 41 3.71 -4.41 24.52
N ARG A 42 3.75 -3.46 25.47
CA ARG A 42 2.94 -2.22 25.40
C ARG A 42 3.20 -1.41 24.13
N ASN A 43 4.46 -1.23 23.75
CA ASN A 43 4.83 -0.45 22.55
C ASN A 43 4.28 -1.10 21.27
N LEU A 44 4.37 -2.42 21.16
CA LEU A 44 3.81 -3.16 20.02
C LEU A 44 2.30 -3.01 19.95
N ALA A 45 1.61 -3.05 21.09
CA ALA A 45 0.16 -2.87 21.15
C ALA A 45 -0.25 -1.47 20.67
N THR A 46 0.45 -0.42 21.09
CA THR A 46 0.23 0.96 20.63
C THR A 46 0.44 1.11 19.14
N ILE A 47 1.61 0.69 18.62
CA ILE A 47 1.93 0.79 17.18
C ILE A 47 0.89 0.00 16.35
N THR A 48 0.57 -1.23 16.76
CA THR A 48 -0.44 -2.04 16.06
C THR A 48 -1.79 -1.35 16.01
N TYR A 49 -2.22 -0.74 17.12
CA TYR A 49 -3.52 -0.05 17.19
C TYR A 49 -3.55 1.20 16.33
N GLU A 50 -2.56 2.09 16.47
CA GLU A 50 -2.48 3.35 15.72
C GLU A 50 -2.34 3.09 14.21
N THR A 51 -1.52 2.12 13.80
CA THR A 51 -1.37 1.77 12.39
C THR A 51 -2.66 1.16 11.82
N LEU A 52 -3.34 0.28 12.57
CA LEU A 52 -4.63 -0.26 12.11
C LEU A 52 -5.69 0.84 11.99
N GLN A 53 -5.74 1.78 12.95
CA GLN A 53 -6.68 2.89 12.89
C GLN A 53 -6.43 3.75 11.64
N TYR A 54 -5.18 4.12 11.37
CA TYR A 54 -4.83 4.85 10.14
C TYR A 54 -5.25 4.09 8.88
N LEU A 55 -4.99 2.79 8.80
CA LEU A 55 -5.33 1.98 7.64
C LEU A 55 -6.86 1.82 7.48
N GLU A 56 -7.61 1.76 8.59
CA GLU A 56 -9.08 1.72 8.57
C GLU A 56 -9.71 3.06 8.16
N ASP A 57 -9.00 4.17 8.28
CA ASP A 57 -9.44 5.50 7.81
C ASP A 57 -9.03 5.78 6.36
N SER A 58 -8.23 4.90 5.75
CA SER A 58 -7.76 5.01 4.36
C SER A 58 -8.60 4.16 3.38
N PRO A 59 -8.48 4.38 2.05
CA PRO A 59 -9.20 3.58 1.04
C PRO A 59 -8.99 2.07 1.17
N CYS A 60 -7.83 1.67 1.71
CA CYS A 60 -7.45 0.30 2.03
C CYS A 60 -8.52 -0.51 2.79
N LYS A 61 -9.36 0.13 3.60
CA LYS A 61 -10.40 -0.57 4.38
C LYS A 61 -11.39 -1.34 3.51
N GLN A 62 -11.67 -0.83 2.31
CA GLN A 62 -12.66 -1.39 1.40
C GLN A 62 -12.02 -2.32 0.35
N GLU A 63 -10.70 -2.42 0.37
CA GLU A 63 -9.93 -3.25 -0.54
C GLU A 63 -10.00 -4.74 -0.18
N SER A 64 -9.80 -5.57 -1.20
CA SER A 64 -9.72 -7.02 -1.10
C SER A 64 -8.55 -7.54 -1.92
N ARG A 65 -8.08 -8.75 -1.60
CA ARG A 65 -7.03 -9.38 -2.41
C ARG A 65 -7.47 -9.56 -3.87
N GLU A 66 -8.76 -9.83 -4.07
CA GLU A 66 -9.38 -10.02 -5.37
C GLU A 66 -9.44 -8.73 -6.17
N SER A 67 -9.86 -7.60 -5.56
CA SER A 67 -9.90 -6.29 -6.23
C SER A 67 -8.51 -5.84 -6.66
N ILE A 68 -7.51 -5.95 -5.75
CA ILE A 68 -6.12 -5.58 -6.04
C ILE A 68 -5.55 -6.44 -7.17
N HIS A 69 -5.75 -7.76 -7.13
CA HIS A 69 -5.25 -8.65 -8.18
C HIS A 69 -5.91 -8.36 -9.54
N ALA A 70 -7.22 -8.13 -9.56
CA ALA A 70 -7.95 -7.80 -10.78
C ALA A 70 -7.49 -6.45 -11.37
N PHE A 71 -7.32 -5.44 -10.51
CA PHE A 71 -6.73 -4.14 -10.87
C PHE A 71 -5.35 -4.31 -11.52
N LEU A 72 -4.41 -4.96 -10.84
CA LEU A 72 -3.05 -5.16 -11.35
C LEU A 72 -3.03 -5.94 -12.67
N THR A 73 -3.96 -6.88 -12.85
CA THR A 73 -4.09 -7.64 -14.10
C THR A 73 -4.54 -6.75 -15.25
N GLU A 74 -5.55 -5.89 -15.03
CA GLU A 74 -6.03 -4.96 -16.06
C GLU A 74 -5.01 -3.88 -16.39
N VAL A 75 -4.38 -3.30 -15.36
CA VAL A 75 -3.31 -2.30 -15.54
C VAL A 75 -2.13 -2.87 -16.32
N LYS A 76 -1.76 -4.14 -16.09
CA LYS A 76 -0.70 -4.80 -16.86
C LYS A 76 -1.05 -5.02 -18.33
N ASN A 77 -2.33 -5.13 -18.66
CA ASN A 77 -2.82 -5.29 -20.03
C ASN A 77 -2.93 -3.96 -20.78
N LEU A 78 -2.89 -2.83 -20.07
CA LEU A 78 -2.81 -1.52 -20.69
C LEU A 78 -1.50 -1.38 -21.47
N SER A 79 -1.55 -0.57 -22.53
CA SER A 79 -0.35 -0.25 -23.31
C SER A 79 0.58 0.75 -22.60
N CYS A 80 0.20 1.25 -21.41
CA CYS A 80 1.01 2.16 -20.62
C CYS A 80 2.10 1.40 -19.84
N LYS A 81 3.33 1.93 -19.87
CA LYS A 81 4.44 1.39 -19.08
C LYS A 81 4.42 1.98 -17.68
N LEU A 82 3.71 1.29 -16.79
CA LEU A 82 3.69 1.60 -15.36
C LEU A 82 4.69 0.75 -14.59
N THR A 83 5.38 1.36 -13.64
CA THR A 83 6.31 0.70 -12.75
C THR A 83 5.56 -0.01 -11.61
N THR A 84 6.19 -1.00 -10.99
CA THR A 84 5.61 -1.69 -9.83
C THR A 84 5.30 -0.72 -8.69
N THR A 85 6.13 0.32 -8.52
CA THR A 85 5.93 1.35 -7.49
C THR A 85 4.72 2.22 -7.80
N GLU A 86 4.53 2.63 -9.05
CA GLU A 86 3.34 3.40 -9.48
C GLU A 86 2.05 2.60 -9.27
N CYS A 87 2.07 1.31 -9.63
CA CYS A 87 0.94 0.41 -9.36
C CYS A 87 0.67 0.28 -7.85
N LEU A 88 1.72 0.16 -7.03
CA LEU A 88 1.60 0.09 -5.58
C LEU A 88 1.02 1.39 -4.99
N MET A 89 1.45 2.55 -5.51
CA MET A 89 0.93 3.85 -5.12
C MET A 89 -0.57 3.95 -5.40
N MET A 90 -1.01 3.58 -6.61
CA MET A 90 -2.43 3.58 -6.96
C MET A 90 -3.26 2.56 -6.17
N VAL A 91 -2.68 1.41 -5.79
CA VAL A 91 -3.37 0.45 -4.92
C VAL A 91 -3.54 1.02 -3.50
N ASN A 92 -2.56 1.76 -3.01
CA ASN A 92 -2.60 2.36 -1.68
C ASN A 92 -3.50 3.59 -1.60
N ASP A 93 -3.54 4.37 -2.69
CA ASP A 93 -4.31 5.60 -2.84
C ASP A 93 -4.93 5.65 -4.24
N PRO A 94 -6.13 5.07 -4.42
CA PRO A 94 -6.73 4.96 -5.75
C PRO A 94 -7.11 6.32 -6.34
N PRO A 95 -6.59 6.69 -7.53
CA PRO A 95 -6.80 8.02 -8.07
C PRO A 95 -8.23 8.23 -8.57
N THR A 96 -8.82 9.36 -8.19
CA THR A 96 -10.19 9.75 -8.55
C THR A 96 -10.24 10.83 -9.64
N SER A 97 -9.08 11.37 -10.04
CA SER A 97 -8.96 12.41 -11.07
C SER A 97 -7.62 12.34 -11.80
N ALA A 98 -7.53 12.98 -12.97
CA ALA A 98 -6.29 13.10 -13.73
C ALA A 98 -5.19 13.83 -12.95
N LEU A 99 -5.55 14.86 -12.19
CA LEU A 99 -4.61 15.57 -11.30
C LEU A 99 -4.06 14.64 -10.22
N HIS A 100 -4.90 13.76 -9.66
CA HIS A 100 -4.43 12.76 -8.70
C HIS A 100 -3.44 11.80 -9.35
N ILE A 101 -3.66 11.37 -10.59
CA ILE A 101 -2.69 10.52 -11.33
C ILE A 101 -1.32 11.22 -11.48
N GLN A 102 -1.29 12.53 -11.72
CA GLN A 102 -0.04 13.31 -11.81
C GLN A 102 0.76 13.32 -10.50
N LEU A 103 0.10 13.12 -9.35
CA LEU A 103 0.76 13.01 -8.05
C LEU A 103 1.34 11.61 -7.79
N LEU A 104 0.77 10.58 -8.42
CA LEU A 104 1.15 9.18 -8.19
C LEU A 104 2.16 8.66 -9.22
N ILE A 105 2.19 9.24 -10.43
CA ILE A 105 3.03 8.80 -11.55
C ILE A 105 3.99 9.92 -11.96
N GLU A 106 5.28 9.64 -11.88
CA GLU A 106 6.34 10.58 -12.29
C GLU A 106 6.27 10.85 -13.80
N ASP A 107 6.38 12.14 -14.17
CA ASP A 107 6.34 12.65 -15.54
C ASP A 107 5.13 12.14 -16.35
N SER A 108 3.98 11.99 -15.69
CA SER A 108 2.78 11.41 -16.31
C SER A 108 2.30 12.19 -17.54
N GLU A 109 2.48 13.51 -17.56
CA GLU A 109 2.09 14.38 -18.69
C GLU A 109 2.89 14.08 -19.97
N GLU A 110 4.13 13.60 -19.83
CA GLU A 110 4.98 13.23 -20.97
C GLU A 110 4.84 11.73 -21.33
N ARG A 111 4.53 10.89 -20.34
CA ARG A 111 4.50 9.42 -20.48
C ARG A 111 3.14 8.86 -20.85
N LEU A 112 2.06 9.53 -20.50
CA LEU A 112 0.69 9.04 -20.65
C LEU A 112 -0.14 9.98 -21.52
N SER A 113 -0.90 9.40 -22.46
CA SER A 113 -1.91 10.17 -23.21
C SER A 113 -3.18 10.40 -22.38
N GLU A 114 -3.99 11.38 -22.77
CA GLU A 114 -5.28 11.63 -22.12
C GLU A 114 -6.19 10.38 -22.14
N GLU A 115 -6.15 9.59 -23.21
CA GLU A 115 -6.90 8.34 -23.31
C GLU A 115 -6.40 7.32 -22.28
N GLN A 116 -5.09 7.18 -22.10
CA GLN A 116 -4.51 6.25 -21.12
C GLN A 116 -4.84 6.67 -19.69
N VAL A 117 -4.81 7.98 -19.40
CA VAL A 117 -5.23 8.52 -18.10
C VAL A 117 -6.69 8.19 -17.82
N ASN A 118 -7.57 8.37 -18.82
CA ASN A 118 -8.98 8.02 -18.71
C ASN A 118 -9.20 6.51 -18.53
N GLU A 119 -8.46 5.66 -19.24
CA GLU A 119 -8.50 4.20 -19.06
C GLU A 119 -8.10 3.79 -17.64
N ILE A 120 -7.03 4.38 -17.09
CA ILE A 120 -6.60 4.13 -15.71
C ILE A 120 -7.73 4.51 -14.73
N LEU A 121 -8.33 5.70 -14.88
CA LEU A 121 -9.44 6.14 -14.02
C LEU A 121 -10.64 5.20 -14.09
N GLN A 122 -10.96 4.67 -15.28
CA GLN A 122 -12.05 3.70 -15.45
C GLN A 122 -11.74 2.37 -14.74
N ILE A 123 -10.51 1.87 -14.86
CA ILE A 123 -10.07 0.64 -14.18
C ILE A 123 -10.08 0.83 -12.67
N VAL A 124 -9.61 1.98 -12.18
CA VAL A 124 -9.66 2.34 -10.75
C VAL A 124 -11.10 2.39 -10.26
N ALA A 125 -11.98 3.12 -10.93
CA ALA A 125 -13.39 3.21 -10.53
C ALA A 125 -14.13 1.87 -10.55
N LYS A 126 -13.71 0.94 -11.42
CA LYS A 126 -14.26 -0.41 -11.52
C LYS A 126 -13.85 -1.30 -10.34
N HIS A 127 -12.59 -1.26 -9.93
CA HIS A 127 -12.06 -2.15 -8.88
C HIS A 127 -12.12 -1.53 -7.48
N PHE A 128 -12.10 -0.21 -7.39
CA PHE A 128 -12.06 0.59 -6.17
C PHE A 128 -13.23 1.59 -6.12
N PRO A 129 -14.51 1.12 -6.17
CA PRO A 129 -15.68 1.99 -6.39
C PRO A 129 -16.07 2.86 -5.20
N ASN A 130 -15.51 2.59 -4.02
CA ASN A 130 -15.89 3.24 -2.76
C ASN A 130 -14.88 4.30 -2.30
N THR A 131 -13.89 4.62 -3.12
CA THR A 131 -12.92 5.68 -2.79
C THR A 131 -13.65 7.00 -2.60
N PRO A 132 -13.49 7.67 -1.44
CA PRO A 132 -14.10 8.97 -1.22
C PRO A 132 -13.63 9.91 -2.32
N THR A 133 -14.55 10.42 -3.15
CA THR A 133 -14.26 11.59 -3.96
C THR A 133 -14.01 12.74 -2.98
N GLU A 134 -12.78 13.25 -2.93
CA GLU A 134 -12.49 14.46 -2.17
C GLU A 134 -13.34 15.59 -2.75
N ASN A 135 -14.49 15.82 -2.11
CA ASN A 135 -15.30 17.01 -2.26
C ASN A 135 -15.09 17.84 -0.99
N THR A 136 -14.00 18.60 -0.90
CA THR A 136 -14.01 19.89 -0.18
C THR A 136 -12.89 20.81 -0.66
#